data_AF-A0A183D6A4-F1
#
_entry.id   AF-A0A183D6A4-F1
#
_cell.length_a   1.000
_cell.length_b   1.000
_cell.length_c   1.000
_cell.angle_alpha   90.00
_cell.angle_beta   90.00
_cell.angle_gamma   90.00
#
_symmetry.space_group_name_H-M   'P 1'
#
loop_
_entity.id
_entity.type
_entity.pdbx_description
1 polymer ?
#
loop_
_entity_poly.entity_id
_entity_poly.type
_entity_poly.pdbx_seq_one_letter_code
_entity_poly.pdbx_strand_id
1 'polypeptide(L)'
;FFRLNHDENREPKIISEAHCLCRRSRGNPGSFCMPIKRQVAVMKRVRCDPNTGLYEYSRALQTITVGCHSVLPRSQKASMLIDLYKKDKDIEI
;
A
#
# COMPACT_ATOMS: atom_id res chain seq x y z
N PHE A 1 -11.35 8.61 1.61
CA PHE A 1 -11.26 10.08 1.58
C PHE A 1 -9.84 10.47 1.19
N PHE A 2 -9.60 11.67 0.69
CA PHE A 2 -8.25 12.12 0.35
C PHE A 2 -7.71 13.04 1.44
N ARG A 3 -6.42 12.89 1.77
CA ARG A 3 -5.65 13.82 2.61
C ARG A 3 -4.57 14.47 1.77
N LEU A 4 -4.36 15.76 1.97
CA LEU A 4 -3.29 16.50 1.32
C LEU A 4 -2.02 16.36 2.15
N ASN A 5 -0.99 15.76 1.56
CA ASN A 5 0.35 15.62 2.09
C ASN A 5 1.17 16.82 1.57
N HIS A 6 1.42 17.79 2.46
CA HIS A 6 2.19 18.99 2.14
C HIS A 6 3.63 18.86 2.63
N ASP A 7 4.59 19.12 1.75
CA ASP A 7 6.02 19.11 2.03
C ASP A 7 6.70 20.27 1.27
N GLU A 8 7.23 21.25 2.00
CA GLU A 8 7.91 22.42 1.43
C GLU A 8 9.25 22.08 0.75
N ASN A 9 9.83 20.93 1.06
CA ASN A 9 11.12 20.49 0.50
C ASN A 9 10.95 19.55 -0.69
N ARG A 10 9.73 19.41 -1.21
CA ARG A 10 9.41 18.49 -2.30
C ARG A 10 8.66 19.20 -3.41
N GLU A 11 8.94 18.83 -4.65
CA GLU A 11 8.11 19.15 -5.79
C GLU A 11 7.50 17.86 -6.38
N PRO A 12 6.16 17.77 -6.50
CA PRO A 12 5.17 18.77 -6.09
C PRO A 12 5.05 18.87 -4.56
N LYS A 13 4.83 20.11 -4.07
CA LYS A 13 4.65 20.39 -2.64
C LYS A 13 3.48 19.65 -2.03
N ILE A 14 2.37 19.58 -2.77
CA ILE A 14 1.14 18.92 -2.33
C ILE A 14 0.96 17.62 -3.11
N ILE A 15 0.80 16.52 -2.38
CA ILE A 15 0.39 15.23 -2.91
C ILE A 15 -0.94 14.84 -2.27
N SER A 16 -1.92 14.45 -3.10
CA SER A 16 -3.20 13.93 -2.60
C SER A 16 -3.11 12.42 -2.37
N GLU A 17 -3.28 11.99 -1.12
CA GLU A 17 -3.22 10.58 -0.73
C GLU A 17 -4.60 10.07 -0.29
N ALA A 18 -5.00 8.92 -0.82
CA ALA A 18 -6.22 8.25 -0.42
C ALA A 18 -6.04 7.54 0.93
N HIS A 19 -7.04 7.67 1.79
CA HIS A 19 -7.15 6.95 3.06
C HIS A 19 -8.45 6.15 3.08
N CYS A 20 -8.32 4.86 3.37
CA CYS A 20 -9.43 3.92 3.46
C CYS A 20 -10.24 4.18 4.74
N LEU A 21 -11.57 4.27 4.60
CA LEU A 21 -12.49 4.44 5.74
C LEU A 21 -13.01 3.11 6.28
N CYS A 22 -12.67 2.02 5.60
CA CYS A 22 -13.16 0.70 5.89
C CYS A 22 -12.02 -0.24 6.27
N ARG A 23 -12.34 -1.18 7.15
CA ARG A 23 -11.53 -2.39 7.35
C ARG A 23 -11.96 -3.53 6.43
N ARG A 24 -13.28 -3.66 6.20
CA ARG A 24 -13.89 -4.64 5.30
C ARG A 24 -14.61 -3.95 4.16
N SER A 25 -14.65 -4.56 3.00
CA SER A 25 -15.34 -3.98 1.85
C SER A 25 -16.86 -4.01 2.08
N ARG A 26 -17.55 -2.98 1.57
CA ARG A 26 -19.02 -2.96 1.58
C ARG A 26 -19.54 -4.02 0.63
N GLY A 27 -20.56 -4.77 1.03
CA GLY A 27 -21.20 -5.81 0.21
C GLY A 27 -20.54 -7.19 0.23
N ASN A 28 -19.34 -7.35 0.78
CA ASN A 28 -18.74 -8.67 0.98
C ASN A 28 -17.94 -8.73 2.30
N PRO A 29 -18.51 -9.29 3.38
CA PRO A 29 -17.88 -9.33 4.70
C PRO A 29 -16.61 -10.20 4.75
N GLY A 30 -16.43 -11.10 3.78
CA GLY A 30 -15.22 -11.92 3.65
C GLY A 30 -14.05 -11.19 2.99
N SER A 31 -14.24 -9.95 2.52
CA SER A 31 -13.21 -9.18 1.83
C SER A 31 -12.73 -7.96 2.64
N PHE A 32 -11.45 -7.62 2.47
CA PHE A 32 -10.78 -6.52 3.13
C PHE A 32 -10.68 -5.30 2.22
N CYS A 33 -10.83 -4.13 2.83
CA CYS A 33 -10.64 -2.84 2.19
C CYS A 33 -9.17 -2.44 2.38
N MET A 34 -8.36 -2.57 1.33
CA MET A 34 -6.90 -2.39 1.38
C MET A 34 -6.42 -1.20 0.54
N PRO A 35 -5.37 -0.48 0.96
CA PRO A 35 -4.82 0.65 0.21
C PRO A 35 -4.04 0.21 -1.03
N ILE A 36 -4.25 0.90 -2.15
CA ILE A 36 -3.47 0.75 -3.38
C ILE A 36 -2.26 1.67 -3.30
N LYS A 37 -1.06 1.09 -3.22
CA LYS A 37 0.21 1.83 -3.17
C LYS A 37 0.82 1.95 -4.57
N ARG A 38 1.34 3.14 -4.90
CA ARG A 38 2.08 3.40 -6.14
C ARG A 38 3.32 4.24 -5.84
N GLN A 39 4.37 4.03 -6.62
CA GLN A 39 5.55 4.89 -6.59
C GLN A 39 5.36 6.02 -7.59
N VAL A 40 5.63 7.24 -7.15
CA VAL A 40 5.61 8.45 -7.98
C VAL A 40 6.96 9.14 -7.91
N ALA A 41 7.39 9.74 -9.02
CA ALA A 41 8.60 10.53 -9.07
C ALA A 41 8.35 11.89 -8.40
N VAL A 42 9.26 12.29 -7.52
CA VAL A 42 9.25 13.57 -6.81
C VAL A 42 10.66 14.17 -6.84
N MET A 43 10.75 15.48 -6.77
CA MET A 43 12.01 16.20 -6.67
C MET A 43 12.18 16.67 -5.22
N LYS A 44 13.28 16.32 -4.55
CA LYS A 44 13.56 16.73 -3.18
C LYS A 44 14.66 17.78 -3.13
N ARG A 45 14.44 18.84 -2.37
CA ARG A 45 15.40 19.91 -2.13
C ARG A 45 16.54 19.40 -1.26
N VAL A 46 17.77 19.42 -1.78
CA VAL A 46 18.94 18.85 -1.11
C VAL A 46 19.79 19.94 -0.45
N ARG A 47 20.08 21.00 -1.20
CA ARG A 47 20.96 22.08 -0.74
C ARG A 47 20.58 23.40 -1.39
N CYS A 48 20.86 24.50 -0.70
CA CYS A 48 20.87 25.84 -1.29
C CYS A 48 22.32 26.20 -1.63
N ASP A 49 22.59 26.54 -2.90
CA ASP A 49 23.90 27.07 -3.28
C ASP A 49 24.00 28.53 -2.82
N PRO A 50 24.90 28.86 -1.87
CA PRO A 50 24.99 30.20 -1.30
C PRO A 50 25.48 31.26 -2.30
N ASN A 51 26.13 30.85 -3.40
CA ASN A 51 26.67 31.77 -4.39
C ASN A 51 25.63 32.21 -5.43
N THR A 52 24.73 31.31 -5.81
CA THR A 52 23.69 31.57 -6.83
C THR A 52 22.31 31.80 -6.21
N GLY A 53 22.11 31.44 -4.95
CA GLY A 53 20.81 31.46 -4.28
C GLY A 53 19.82 30.41 -4.82
N LEU A 54 20.29 29.49 -5.68
CA LEU A 54 19.47 28.45 -6.28
C LEU A 54 19.42 27.20 -5.41
N TYR A 55 18.27 26.55 -5.40
CA TYR A 55 18.09 25.27 -4.74
C TYR A 55 18.40 24.10 -5.68
N GLU A 56 19.24 23.19 -5.21
CA GLU A 56 19.52 21.94 -5.88
C GLU A 56 18.47 20.89 -5.51
N TYR A 57 17.93 20.21 -6.53
CA TYR A 57 16.92 19.17 -6.37
C TYR A 57 17.43 17.82 -6.84
N SER A 58 17.16 16.77 -6.07
CA SER A 58 17.42 15.38 -6.44
C SER A 58 16.13 14.65 -6.79
N ARG A 59 16.19 13.79 -7.82
CA ARG A 59 15.09 12.88 -8.17
C ARG A 59 14.98 11.79 -7.11
N ALA A 60 13.77 11.58 -6.61
CA ALA A 60 13.45 10.52 -5.67
C ALA A 60 12.12 9.85 -6.05
N LEU A 61 11.93 8.61 -5.59
CA LEU A 61 10.64 7.92 -5.68
C LEU A 61 9.97 7.97 -4.33
N GLN A 62 8.69 8.34 -4.31
CA GLN A 62 7.87 8.31 -3.11
C GLN A 62 6.71 7.34 -3.29
N THR A 63 6.47 6.51 -2.28
CA THR A 63 5.30 5.62 -2.27
C THR A 63 4.11 6.38 -1.70
N ILE A 64 3.04 6.47 -2.49
CA ILE A 64 1.79 7.15 -2.13
C ILE A 64 0.62 6.16 -2.20
N THR A 65 -0.45 6.46 -1.46
CA THR A 65 -1.70 5.70 -1.57
C THR A 65 -2.64 6.40 -2.54
N VAL A 66 -2.99 5.75 -3.65
CA VAL A 66 -3.82 6.35 -4.71
C VAL A 66 -5.31 6.05 -4.57
N GLY A 67 -5.65 5.00 -3.83
CA GLY A 67 -7.01 4.55 -3.66
C GLY A 67 -7.11 3.37 -2.71
N CYS A 68 -8.30 2.78 -2.64
CA CYS A 68 -8.56 1.55 -1.89
C CYS A 68 -9.23 0.55 -2.81
N HIS A 69 -8.97 -0.74 -2.61
CA HIS A 69 -9.62 -1.82 -3.35
C HIS A 69 -10.07 -2.94 -2.41
N SER A 70 -11.03 -3.73 -2.90
CA SER A 70 -11.50 -4.92 -2.22
C SER A 70 -10.58 -6.10 -2.52
N VAL A 71 -10.15 -6.81 -1.48
CA VAL A 71 -9.25 -7.96 -1.58
C VAL A 71 -9.83 -9.12 -0.79
N LEU A 72 -9.93 -10.28 -1.42
CA LEU A 72 -10.20 -11.51 -0.68
C LEU A 72 -8.92 -11.93 0.04
N PRO A 73 -8.98 -12.30 1.33
CA PRO A 73 -7.84 -12.92 1.99
C PRO A 73 -7.39 -14.12 1.16
N ARG A 74 -6.10 -14.48 1.24
CA ARG A 74 -5.60 -15.74 0.67
C ARG A 74 -6.24 -16.91 1.43
N SER A 75 -7.48 -17.20 1.12
CA SER A 75 -8.18 -18.40 1.54
C SER A 75 -7.61 -19.56 0.75
N GLN A 76 -6.89 -20.44 1.43
CA GLN A 76 -6.62 -21.75 0.88
C GLN A 76 -7.94 -22.53 0.86
N LYS A 77 -8.21 -23.29 -0.21
CA LYS A 77 -9.28 -24.27 -0.17
C LYS A 77 -8.96 -25.21 0.98
N ALA A 78 -9.90 -25.37 1.92
CA ALA A 78 -9.78 -26.42 2.92
C ALA A 78 -9.64 -27.75 2.17
N SER A 79 -8.61 -28.53 2.50
CA SER A 79 -8.54 -29.91 2.04
C SER A 79 -9.79 -30.64 2.54
N MET A 80 -10.30 -31.57 1.74
CA MET A 80 -11.44 -32.37 2.20
C MET A 80 -11.04 -33.11 3.48
N LEU A 81 -11.96 -33.19 4.45
CA LEU A 81 -11.72 -33.89 5.71
C LEU A 81 -11.27 -35.35 5.48
N ILE A 82 -11.74 -35.97 4.40
CA ILE A 82 -11.36 -37.33 3.98
C ILE A 82 -9.85 -37.46 3.78
N ASP A 83 -9.19 -36.44 3.23
CA ASP A 83 -7.75 -36.48 2.97
C ASP A 83 -6.92 -36.29 4.26
N LEU A 84 -7.48 -35.60 5.26
CA LEU A 84 -6.89 -35.45 6.59
C LEU A 84 -6.96 -36.76 7.38
N TYR A 85 -8.13 -37.42 7.39
CA TYR A 85 -8.32 -38.70 8.09
C TYR A 85 -7.51 -39.86 7.49
N LYS A 86 -7.22 -39.85 6.19
CA LYS A 86 -6.32 -40.84 5.56
C LYS A 86 -4.87 -40.65 6.02
N LYS A 87 -4.40 -39.40 6.07
CA LYS A 87 -3.04 -39.07 6.49
C LYS A 87 -2.73 -39.49 7.93
N ASP A 88 -3.73 -39.43 8.82
CA ASP A 88 -3.59 -39.86 10.22
C ASP A 88 -3.51 -41.39 10.34
N LYS A 89 -4.20 -42.12 9.45
CA LYS A 89 -4.15 -43.58 9.40
C LYS A 89 -2.85 -44.13 8.82
N ASP A 90 -2.12 -43.34 8.04
CA ASP A 90 -0.81 -43.73 7.49
C ASP A 90 0.34 -43.54 8.50
N ILE A 91 0.06 -43.03 9.72
CA ILE A 91 1.06 -42.81 10.80
C ILE A 91 1.01 -43.94 11.85
N GLU A 92 0.07 -44.88 11.75
CA GLU A 92 0.07 -46.10 12.57
C GLU A 92 0.65 -47.30 11.80
N ILE A 93 1.82 -47.75 12.30
CA ILE A 93 2.63 -48.96 12.04
C ILE A 93 3.72 -48.81 10.96
#